data_AF-A0A3Q2CFQ9-F1
#
_entry.id   AF-A0A3Q2CFQ9-F1
#
_cell.length_a   1.000
_cell.length_b   1.000
_cell.length_c   1.000
_cell.angle_alpha   90.00
_cell.angle_beta   90.00
_cell.angle_gamma   90.00
#
_symmetry.space_group_name_H-M   'P 1'
#
loop_
_entity.id
_entity.type
_entity.pdbx_description
1 polymer ?
#
loop_
_entity_poly.entity_id
_entity_poly.type
_entity_poly.pdbx_seq_one_letter_code
_entity_poly.pdbx_strand_id
1 'polypeptide(L)'
;MENRANNTLSDESAVNCPICLEKIQRRKTLSCQHSFCSVCIDSVFRLKPACPLCNTFHGVYMGTQPDGVMEVTKSIMKLPGFDNCGSIVIHYIFPAGVQGPEHPNPGVRYSGTSRVAYLPDCTEGQKVLRLLRKAFDRKLTFTIGRSATTGLNNVITWNDIHHKTNIDGGPQHFGYPDPGYLFRVQEELRLKGLTEDD
;
A
#
# COMPACT_ATOMS: atom_id res chain seq x y z
N MET A 1 58.69 -18.42 -33.17
CA MET A 1 58.36 -16.98 -33.23
C MET A 1 57.36 -16.88 -34.36
N GLU A 2 56.06 -16.63 -34.19
CA GLU A 2 55.40 -15.68 -33.28
C GLU A 2 54.07 -16.27 -32.75
N ASN A 3 53.77 -15.90 -31.50
CA ASN A 3 52.50 -16.13 -30.81
C ASN A 3 51.42 -15.19 -31.37
N ARG A 4 50.25 -15.73 -31.74
CA ARG A 4 48.98 -14.99 -31.69
C ARG A 4 47.91 -15.88 -31.07
N ALA A 5 48.03 -16.09 -29.76
CA ALA A 5 46.89 -16.48 -28.95
C ALA A 5 45.99 -15.25 -28.81
N ASN A 6 44.88 -15.24 -29.54
CA ASN A 6 43.78 -14.29 -29.32
C ASN A 6 43.25 -14.50 -27.91
N ASN A 7 43.64 -13.62 -27.01
CA ASN A 7 43.09 -13.54 -25.66
C ASN A 7 41.75 -12.81 -25.74
N THR A 8 40.68 -13.53 -26.08
CA THR A 8 39.30 -13.11 -25.80
C THR A 8 39.11 -13.16 -24.28
N LEU A 9 39.49 -12.07 -23.62
CA LEU A 9 39.03 -11.76 -22.27
C LEU A 9 37.51 -11.56 -22.37
N SER A 10 36.76 -12.61 -22.02
CA SER A 10 35.33 -12.50 -21.79
C SER A 10 35.09 -11.45 -20.70
N ASP A 11 34.45 -10.35 -21.08
CA ASP A 11 33.98 -9.22 -20.26
C ASP A 11 33.21 -9.76 -19.03
N GLU A 12 33.91 -9.98 -17.91
CA GLU A 12 33.33 -10.46 -16.67
C GLU A 12 32.35 -9.41 -16.11
N SER A 13 31.08 -9.62 -16.41
CA SER A 13 29.91 -9.17 -15.65
C SER A 13 29.67 -7.67 -15.58
N ALA A 14 29.54 -7.02 -16.74
CA ALA A 14 28.78 -5.77 -16.79
C ALA A 14 27.32 -6.06 -16.36
N VAL A 15 27.02 -5.88 -15.07
CA VAL A 15 25.66 -6.02 -14.54
C VAL A 15 24.79 -4.94 -15.20
N ASN A 16 23.81 -5.38 -16.00
CA ASN A 16 22.83 -4.48 -16.61
C ASN A 16 21.83 -3.98 -15.57
N CYS A 17 21.37 -2.76 -15.74
CA CYS A 17 20.36 -2.13 -14.91
C CYS A 17 18.99 -2.76 -15.22
N PRO A 18 18.28 -3.34 -14.25
CA PRO A 18 16.99 -3.98 -14.52
C PRO A 18 15.85 -3.02 -14.92
N ILE A 19 16.07 -1.70 -14.78
CA ILE A 19 15.06 -0.69 -15.11
C ILE A 19 15.20 -0.23 -16.58
N CYS A 20 16.42 0.09 -17.02
CA CYS A 20 16.66 0.56 -18.40
C CYS A 20 17.25 -0.50 -19.32
N LEU A 21 17.59 -1.68 -18.80
CA LEU A 21 18.18 -2.83 -19.48
C LEU A 21 19.60 -2.62 -20.07
N GLU A 22 20.18 -1.44 -19.86
CA GLU A 22 21.55 -1.08 -20.28
C GLU A 22 22.60 -1.30 -19.16
N LYS A 23 23.90 -1.25 -19.50
CA LYS A 23 24.99 -1.29 -18.51
C LYS A 23 24.77 -0.22 -17.42
N ILE A 24 24.90 -0.58 -16.14
CA ILE A 24 24.66 0.34 -15.02
C ILE A 24 25.56 1.57 -15.12
N GLN A 25 24.93 2.75 -15.22
CA GLN A 25 25.57 4.06 -15.17
C GLN A 25 25.40 4.68 -13.78
N ARG A 26 26.48 5.20 -13.18
CA ARG A 26 26.47 5.80 -11.83
C ARG A 26 25.73 4.89 -10.83
N ARG A 27 26.32 3.72 -10.56
CA ARG A 27 25.76 2.65 -9.75
C ARG A 27 25.25 3.16 -8.40
N LYS A 28 24.00 2.82 -8.08
CA LYS A 28 23.42 2.95 -6.74
C LYS A 28 22.98 1.57 -6.26
N THR A 29 23.55 1.12 -5.15
CA THR A 29 23.21 -0.15 -4.49
C THR A 29 22.33 0.15 -3.29
N LEU A 30 21.19 -0.53 -3.22
CA LEU A 30 20.23 -0.38 -2.12
C LEU A 30 20.61 -1.29 -0.93
N SER A 31 20.00 -1.09 0.25
CA SER A 31 20.26 -1.97 1.42
C SER A 31 19.78 -3.42 1.23
N CYS A 32 18.94 -3.68 0.23
CA CYS A 32 18.60 -5.03 -0.22
C CYS A 32 19.63 -5.61 -1.22
N GLN A 33 20.81 -4.99 -1.35
CA GLN A 33 21.92 -5.37 -2.22
C GLN A 33 21.68 -5.34 -3.74
N HIS A 34 20.47 -5.02 -4.20
CA HIS A 34 20.18 -4.79 -5.61
C HIS A 34 20.78 -3.47 -6.11
N SER A 35 21.34 -3.49 -7.34
CA SER A 35 22.03 -2.36 -7.97
C SER A 35 21.30 -1.84 -9.19
N PHE A 36 21.28 -0.51 -9.37
CA PHE A 36 20.63 0.17 -10.50
C PHE A 36 21.46 1.37 -10.97
N CYS A 37 21.11 1.94 -12.13
CA CYS A 37 21.51 3.31 -12.45
C CYS A 37 20.87 4.27 -11.43
N SER A 38 21.64 5.21 -10.87
CA SER A 38 21.13 6.21 -9.92
C SER A 38 19.87 6.92 -10.42
N VAL A 39 19.90 7.47 -11.64
CA VAL A 39 18.75 8.16 -12.26
C VAL A 39 17.53 7.26 -12.40
N CYS A 40 17.73 5.98 -12.74
CA CYS A 40 16.63 5.03 -12.90
C CYS A 40 15.95 4.75 -11.56
N ILE A 41 16.72 4.40 -10.52
CA ILE A 41 16.12 4.07 -9.22
C ILE A 41 15.54 5.29 -8.52
N ASP A 42 16.16 6.46 -8.66
CA ASP A 42 15.61 7.70 -8.11
C ASP A 42 14.27 8.07 -8.77
N SER A 43 14.08 7.70 -10.05
CA SER A 43 12.80 7.90 -10.74
C SER A 43 11.70 6.96 -10.24
N VAL A 44 12.03 5.71 -9.93
CA VAL A 44 11.11 4.76 -9.29
C VAL A 44 10.74 5.25 -7.88
N PHE A 45 11.72 5.70 -7.10
CA PHE A 45 11.51 6.14 -5.72
C PHE A 45 10.66 7.42 -5.59
N ARG A 46 10.56 8.26 -6.64
CA ARG A 46 9.61 9.38 -6.67
C ARG A 46 8.15 8.92 -6.66
N LEU A 47 7.86 7.69 -7.11
CA LEU A 47 6.51 7.13 -7.14
C LEU A 47 6.27 6.18 -5.96
N LYS A 48 7.20 5.24 -5.75
CA LYS A 48 7.16 4.27 -4.66
C LYS A 48 8.60 4.00 -4.20
N PRO A 49 8.97 4.29 -2.94
CA PRO A 49 10.32 4.10 -2.43
C PRO A 49 10.59 2.63 -2.11
N ALA A 50 10.32 1.72 -3.06
CA ALA A 50 10.51 0.28 -2.92
C ALA A 50 11.38 -0.24 -4.07
N CYS A 51 12.27 -1.18 -3.75
CA CYS A 51 13.11 -1.82 -4.75
C CYS A 51 12.23 -2.56 -5.79
N PRO A 52 12.39 -2.31 -7.10
CA PRO A 52 11.52 -2.92 -8.12
C PRO A 52 11.73 -4.43 -8.28
N LEU A 53 12.77 -5.01 -7.68
CA LEU A 53 13.06 -6.46 -7.78
C LEU A 53 12.49 -7.26 -6.59
N CYS A 54 12.48 -6.67 -5.39
CA CYS A 54 12.14 -7.40 -4.17
C CYS A 54 11.11 -6.70 -3.27
N ASN A 55 10.67 -5.49 -3.65
CA ASN A 55 9.75 -4.65 -2.88
C ASN A 55 10.22 -4.20 -1.49
N THR A 56 11.49 -4.38 -1.12
CA THR A 56 12.06 -3.78 0.08
C THR A 56 11.94 -2.26 0.02
N PHE A 57 11.35 -1.64 1.05
CA PHE A 57 11.20 -0.19 1.13
C PHE A 57 12.51 0.49 1.58
N HIS A 58 12.80 1.65 0.99
CA HIS A 58 13.99 2.48 1.23
C HIS A 58 13.57 3.93 1.56
N GLY A 59 12.47 4.08 2.29
CA GLY A 59 11.89 5.36 2.68
C GLY A 59 10.43 5.20 3.10
N VAL A 60 9.85 6.27 3.61
CA VAL A 60 8.43 6.29 3.98
C VAL A 60 7.58 6.42 2.72
N TYR A 61 6.70 5.45 2.49
CA TYR A 61 5.75 5.53 1.39
C TYR A 61 4.50 6.29 1.81
N MET A 62 4.22 7.38 1.09
CA MET A 62 3.05 8.23 1.29
C MET A 62 2.09 8.04 0.13
N GLY A 63 0.79 7.96 0.42
CA GLY A 63 -0.26 7.91 -0.59
C GLY A 63 -0.89 9.27 -0.88
N THR A 64 -2.00 9.23 -1.62
CA THR A 64 -2.75 10.40 -2.10
C THR A 64 -4.16 10.45 -1.51
N GLN A 65 -4.33 9.97 -0.28
CA GLN A 65 -5.57 10.14 0.45
C GLN A 65 -5.80 11.63 0.79
N PRO A 66 -6.99 12.19 0.52
CA PRO A 66 -7.36 13.53 0.96
C PRO A 66 -7.34 13.70 2.49
N ASP A 67 -7.44 14.95 2.96
CA ASP A 67 -7.62 15.20 4.38
C ASP A 67 -9.00 14.73 4.86
N GLY A 68 -9.02 14.06 6.01
CA GLY A 68 -10.20 13.45 6.61
C GLY A 68 -9.88 12.93 8.01
N VAL A 69 -10.85 12.29 8.63
CA VAL A 69 -10.77 11.79 10.01
C VAL A 69 -10.97 10.28 10.04
N MET A 70 -10.22 9.60 10.90
CA MET A 70 -10.42 8.19 11.26
C MET A 70 -10.76 8.12 12.75
N GLU A 71 -12.00 7.80 13.07
CA GLU A 71 -12.49 7.63 14.44
C GLU A 71 -12.62 6.15 14.76
N VAL A 72 -12.35 5.77 16.00
CA VAL A 72 -12.40 4.37 16.43
C VAL A 72 -13.18 4.26 17.72
N THR A 73 -14.17 3.38 17.73
CA THR A 73 -14.95 3.02 18.90
C THR A 73 -14.92 1.51 19.13
N LYS A 74 -15.21 1.09 20.35
CA LYS A 74 -15.32 -0.32 20.73
C LYS A 74 -16.78 -0.66 21.00
N SER A 75 -17.15 -1.89 20.67
CA SER A 75 -18.48 -2.45 20.88
C SER A 75 -18.39 -3.83 21.51
N ILE A 76 -19.34 -4.15 22.39
CA ILE A 76 -19.49 -5.49 22.97
C ILE A 76 -20.04 -6.50 21.96
N MET A 77 -20.57 -6.05 20.82
CA MET A 77 -21.08 -6.92 19.77
C MET A 77 -19.95 -7.77 19.18
N LYS A 78 -20.22 -9.07 19.07
CA LYS A 78 -19.28 -10.06 18.54
C LYS A 78 -19.47 -10.19 17.03
N LEU A 79 -18.37 -10.33 16.30
CA LEU A 79 -18.42 -10.62 14.87
C LEU A 79 -18.50 -12.13 14.65
N PRO A 80 -19.27 -12.62 13.65
CA PRO A 80 -19.29 -14.04 13.30
C PRO A 80 -17.88 -14.61 13.10
N GLY A 81 -17.58 -15.69 13.83
CA GLY A 81 -16.25 -16.33 13.85
C GLY A 81 -15.30 -15.80 14.94
N PHE A 82 -15.72 -14.82 15.75
CA PHE A 82 -14.94 -14.21 16.83
C PHE A 82 -15.74 -14.12 18.13
N ASP A 83 -16.18 -15.28 18.65
CA ASP A 83 -17.15 -15.34 19.76
C ASP A 83 -16.57 -14.98 21.15
N ASN A 84 -15.25 -14.81 21.25
CA ASN A 84 -14.56 -14.56 22.52
C ASN A 84 -14.14 -13.10 22.72
N CYS A 85 -14.46 -12.22 21.77
CA CYS A 85 -14.11 -10.80 21.84
C CYS A 85 -15.23 -9.92 21.26
N GLY A 86 -15.25 -8.65 21.65
CA GLY A 86 -16.13 -7.65 21.03
C GLY A 86 -15.68 -7.27 19.63
N SER A 87 -16.06 -6.07 19.20
CA SER A 87 -15.67 -5.51 17.91
C SER A 87 -15.16 -4.08 18.05
N ILE A 88 -14.35 -3.71 17.07
CA ILE A 88 -13.82 -2.36 16.85
C ILE A 88 -14.58 -1.82 15.64
N VAL A 89 -15.14 -0.63 15.78
CA VAL A 89 -15.79 0.09 14.69
C VAL A 89 -14.88 1.25 14.29
N ILE A 90 -14.52 1.30 13.02
CA ILE A 90 -13.67 2.34 12.44
C ILE A 90 -14.54 3.19 11.52
N HIS A 91 -14.63 4.48 11.81
CA HIS A 91 -15.38 5.43 11.01
C HIS A 91 -14.42 6.38 10.29
N TYR A 92 -14.45 6.36 8.96
CA TYR A 92 -13.70 7.26 8.12
C TYR A 92 -14.62 8.35 7.59
N ILE A 93 -14.25 9.61 7.78
CA ILE A 93 -15.04 10.78 7.36
C ILE A 93 -14.15 11.68 6.50
N PHE A 94 -14.60 11.96 5.28
CA PHE A 94 -13.91 12.86 4.37
C PHE A 94 -14.86 13.95 3.87
N PRO A 95 -14.51 15.25 4.03
CA PRO A 95 -15.25 16.33 3.41
C PRO A 95 -15.08 16.33 1.89
N ALA A 96 -15.96 17.07 1.19
CA ALA A 96 -15.76 17.37 -0.22
C ALA A 96 -14.59 18.35 -0.39
N GLY A 97 -13.94 18.30 -1.55
CA GLY A 97 -12.77 19.14 -1.80
C GLY A 97 -12.42 19.29 -3.27
N VAL A 98 -11.18 19.73 -3.51
CA VAL A 98 -10.59 19.94 -4.83
C VAL A 98 -9.31 19.13 -4.90
N GLN A 99 -9.10 18.44 -6.03
CA GLN A 99 -7.91 17.63 -6.28
C GLN A 99 -6.64 18.48 -6.28
N GLY A 100 -5.67 18.12 -5.44
CA GLY A 100 -4.32 18.66 -5.44
C GLY A 100 -3.44 18.13 -6.60
N PRO A 101 -2.20 18.62 -6.73
CA PRO A 101 -1.25 18.21 -7.78
C PRO A 101 -0.93 16.71 -7.81
N GLU A 102 -1.07 16.03 -6.67
CA GLU A 102 -0.84 14.59 -6.48
C GLU A 102 -1.99 13.72 -7.00
N HIS A 103 -3.15 14.31 -7.31
CA HIS A 103 -4.34 13.59 -7.75
C HIS A 103 -4.46 13.56 -9.28
N PRO A 104 -5.28 12.64 -9.84
CA PRO A 104 -5.36 12.45 -11.30
C PRO A 104 -5.77 13.68 -12.10
N ASN A 105 -6.63 14.53 -11.56
CA ASN A 105 -7.13 15.73 -12.25
C ASN A 105 -7.05 16.96 -11.33
N PRO A 106 -5.86 17.58 -11.18
CA PRO A 106 -5.68 18.74 -10.31
C PRO A 106 -6.67 19.88 -10.64
N GLY A 107 -7.26 20.49 -9.61
CA GLY A 107 -8.28 21.55 -9.75
C GLY A 107 -9.71 21.03 -9.93
N VAL A 108 -9.92 19.74 -10.18
CA VAL A 108 -11.26 19.14 -10.30
C VAL A 108 -11.83 18.81 -8.91
N ARG A 109 -13.12 19.08 -8.70
CA ARG A 109 -13.81 18.78 -7.44
C ARG A 109 -14.04 17.28 -7.25
N TYR A 110 -14.09 16.86 -5.98
CA TYR A 110 -14.58 15.55 -5.57
C TYR A 110 -15.58 15.71 -4.42
N SER A 111 -16.54 14.80 -4.34
CA SER A 111 -17.53 14.77 -3.26
C SER A 111 -16.94 14.12 -2.00
N GLY A 112 -17.42 14.58 -0.83
CA GLY A 112 -17.11 13.94 0.44
C GLY A 112 -17.74 12.55 0.56
N THR A 113 -17.28 11.78 1.54
CA THR A 113 -17.80 10.45 1.81
C THR A 113 -17.62 10.07 3.28
N SER A 114 -18.33 9.04 3.72
CA SER A 114 -18.12 8.41 5.02
C SER A 114 -18.22 6.90 4.87
N ARG A 115 -17.35 6.17 5.57
CA ARG A 115 -17.30 4.70 5.51
C ARG A 115 -17.09 4.13 6.89
N VAL A 116 -17.80 3.04 7.17
CA VAL A 116 -17.63 2.26 8.39
C VAL A 116 -16.92 0.96 8.05
N ALA A 117 -16.01 0.54 8.91
CA ALA A 117 -15.37 -0.76 8.86
C ALA A 117 -15.31 -1.42 10.24
N TYR A 118 -15.18 -2.74 10.26
CA TYR A 118 -15.22 -3.55 11.46
C TYR A 118 -13.98 -4.43 11.59
N LEU A 119 -13.48 -4.58 12.82
CA LEU A 119 -12.48 -5.59 13.20
C LEU A 119 -12.95 -6.29 14.48
N PRO A 120 -12.55 -7.54 14.74
CA PRO A 120 -12.73 -8.13 16.06
C PRO A 120 -11.83 -7.42 17.09
N ASP A 121 -12.31 -7.20 18.31
CA ASP A 121 -11.52 -6.63 19.40
C ASP A 121 -10.68 -7.71 20.12
N CYS A 122 -9.89 -8.45 19.35
CA CYS A 122 -8.92 -9.43 19.83
C CYS A 122 -7.48 -8.94 19.58
N THR A 123 -6.48 -9.68 20.05
CA THR A 123 -5.05 -9.35 19.86
C THR A 123 -4.71 -9.08 18.40
N GLU A 124 -5.13 -9.96 17.49
CA GLU A 124 -4.86 -9.81 16.04
C GLU A 124 -5.63 -8.64 15.42
N GLY A 125 -6.88 -8.41 15.82
CA GLY A 125 -7.65 -7.26 15.35
C GLY A 125 -7.07 -5.93 15.83
N GLN A 126 -6.57 -5.87 17.06
CA GLN A 126 -5.84 -4.71 17.59
C GLN A 126 -4.53 -4.46 16.85
N LYS A 127 -3.82 -5.52 16.43
CA LYS A 127 -2.66 -5.41 15.54
C LYS A 127 -3.01 -4.78 14.20
N VAL A 128 -4.05 -5.29 13.53
CA VAL A 128 -4.54 -4.71 12.27
C VAL A 128 -4.96 -3.24 12.47
N LEU A 129 -5.65 -2.91 13.57
CA LEU A 129 -6.03 -1.52 13.86
C LEU A 129 -4.83 -0.57 13.92
N ARG A 130 -3.74 -0.96 14.60
CA ARG A 130 -2.51 -0.15 14.68
C ARG A 130 -1.91 0.09 13.30
N LEU A 131 -1.86 -0.94 12.45
CA LEU A 131 -1.35 -0.82 11.09
C LEU A 131 -2.27 0.03 10.19
N LEU A 132 -3.59 -0.09 10.33
CA LEU A 132 -4.56 0.77 9.62
C LEU A 132 -4.44 2.23 10.04
N ARG A 133 -4.15 2.51 11.32
CA ARG A 133 -3.85 3.87 11.79
C ARG A 133 -2.63 4.44 11.09
N LYS A 134 -1.51 3.70 11.08
CA LYS A 134 -0.31 4.07 10.32
C LYS A 134 -0.61 4.26 8.83
N ALA A 135 -1.41 3.39 8.22
CA ALA A 135 -1.81 3.51 6.82
C ALA A 135 -2.55 4.84 6.57
N PHE A 136 -3.49 5.19 7.45
CA PHE A 136 -4.26 6.42 7.36
C PHE A 136 -3.36 7.66 7.53
N ASP A 137 -2.45 7.64 8.49
CA ASP A 137 -1.48 8.72 8.74
C ASP A 137 -0.51 8.90 7.56
N ARG A 138 -0.13 7.80 6.91
CA ARG A 138 0.68 7.79 5.67
C ARG A 138 -0.15 8.02 4.41
N LYS A 139 -1.44 8.37 4.52
CA LYS A 139 -2.34 8.66 3.39
C LYS A 139 -2.55 7.48 2.43
N LEU A 140 -2.46 6.25 2.91
CA LEU A 140 -2.49 5.01 2.11
C LEU A 140 -3.83 4.27 2.10
N THR A 141 -4.77 4.62 2.98
CA THR A 141 -6.05 3.90 3.12
C THR A 141 -7.02 4.22 1.98
N PHE A 142 -7.02 5.48 1.53
CA PHE A 142 -7.85 5.97 0.44
C PHE A 142 -7.01 6.64 -0.65
N THR A 143 -7.68 6.98 -1.75
CA THR A 143 -7.16 7.82 -2.83
C THR A 143 -8.33 8.47 -3.57
N ILE A 144 -8.05 9.40 -4.49
CA ILE A 144 -9.02 9.87 -5.48
C ILE A 144 -8.79 9.14 -6.79
N GLY A 145 -9.84 8.55 -7.32
CA GLY A 145 -9.75 7.82 -8.59
C GLY A 145 -11.10 7.37 -9.12
N ARG A 146 -11.09 6.22 -9.78
CA ARG A 146 -12.29 5.58 -10.30
C ARG A 146 -12.82 4.57 -9.28
N SER A 147 -14.08 4.69 -8.91
CA SER A 147 -14.77 3.70 -8.08
C SER A 147 -14.93 2.39 -8.84
N ALA A 148 -14.46 1.28 -8.27
CA ALA A 148 -14.61 -0.05 -8.87
C ALA A 148 -16.08 -0.51 -8.94
N THR A 149 -16.94 -0.07 -8.00
CA THR A 149 -18.34 -0.49 -7.92
C THR A 149 -19.27 0.36 -8.78
N THR A 150 -19.07 1.67 -8.81
CA THR A 150 -19.96 2.61 -9.54
C THR A 150 -19.39 3.05 -10.88
N GLY A 151 -18.09 2.85 -11.11
CA GLY A 151 -17.40 3.32 -12.32
C GLY A 151 -17.14 4.83 -12.36
N LEU A 152 -17.60 5.60 -11.36
CA LEU A 152 -17.44 7.05 -11.29
C LEU A 152 -15.99 7.47 -11.08
N ASN A 153 -15.54 8.50 -11.79
CA ASN A 153 -14.23 9.12 -11.64
C ASN A 153 -14.28 10.29 -10.64
N ASN A 154 -13.12 10.75 -10.19
CA ASN A 154 -12.97 11.90 -9.29
C ASN A 154 -13.69 11.71 -7.95
N VAL A 155 -13.66 10.49 -7.41
CA VAL A 155 -14.27 10.14 -6.13
C VAL A 155 -13.26 9.53 -5.17
N ILE A 156 -13.50 9.70 -3.88
CA ILE A 156 -12.73 9.06 -2.82
C ILE A 156 -13.04 7.56 -2.82
N THR A 157 -12.02 6.74 -3.03
CA THR A 157 -12.13 5.28 -3.09
C THR A 157 -11.08 4.61 -2.21
N TRP A 158 -11.32 3.35 -1.84
CA TRP A 158 -10.34 2.50 -1.17
C TRP A 158 -9.07 2.39 -2.03
N ASN A 159 -7.91 2.31 -1.38
CA ASN A 159 -6.62 2.21 -2.04
C ASN A 159 -5.96 0.88 -1.67
N ASP A 160 -6.49 -0.23 -2.20
CA ASP A 160 -5.93 -1.60 -2.07
C ASP A 160 -5.68 -2.13 -0.65
N ILE A 161 -6.34 -1.56 0.37
CA ILE A 161 -6.43 -2.15 1.72
C ILE A 161 -7.88 -2.49 1.97
N HIS A 162 -8.20 -3.78 1.97
CA HIS A 162 -9.57 -4.25 2.12
C HIS A 162 -10.06 -4.09 3.56
N HIS A 163 -11.25 -3.52 3.66
CA HIS A 163 -11.97 -3.32 4.90
C HIS A 163 -13.23 -4.18 4.93
N LYS A 164 -13.59 -4.66 6.11
CA LYS A 164 -14.89 -5.29 6.33
C LYS A 164 -15.93 -4.22 6.61
N THR A 165 -16.74 -3.91 5.62
CA THR A 165 -17.79 -2.87 5.70
C THR A 165 -19.14 -3.39 6.16
N ASN A 166 -19.28 -4.71 6.31
CA ASN A 166 -20.45 -5.37 6.88
C ASN A 166 -20.01 -6.29 8.03
N ILE A 167 -20.93 -6.54 8.97
CA ILE A 167 -20.69 -7.48 10.08
C ILE A 167 -21.07 -8.92 9.74
N ASP A 168 -21.74 -9.14 8.60
CA ASP A 168 -22.27 -10.42 8.17
C ASP A 168 -22.12 -10.62 6.64
N GLY A 169 -22.69 -11.69 6.08
CA GLY A 169 -22.67 -11.97 4.63
C GLY A 169 -21.33 -12.49 4.09
N GLY A 170 -20.33 -12.70 4.97
CA GLY A 170 -19.05 -13.28 4.61
C GLY A 170 -18.25 -12.46 3.58
N PRO A 171 -17.22 -13.05 2.95
CA PRO A 171 -16.30 -12.34 2.07
C PRO A 171 -16.97 -11.67 0.86
N GLN A 172 -18.01 -12.29 0.30
CA GLN A 172 -18.72 -11.80 -0.89
C GLN A 172 -19.47 -10.48 -0.64
N HIS A 173 -19.88 -10.25 0.61
CA HIS A 173 -20.52 -9.02 1.04
C HIS A 173 -19.59 -8.13 1.87
N PHE A 174 -18.27 -8.31 1.76
CA PHE A 174 -17.29 -7.54 2.53
C PHE A 174 -17.53 -7.61 4.05
N GLY A 175 -18.00 -8.75 4.56
CA GLY A 175 -18.28 -8.94 5.98
C GLY A 175 -17.79 -10.27 6.53
N TYR A 176 -18.38 -10.69 7.64
CA TYR A 176 -17.99 -11.87 8.42
C TYR A 176 -19.03 -13.00 8.31
N PRO A 177 -18.69 -14.26 8.62
CA PRO A 177 -17.36 -14.76 8.98
C PRO A 177 -16.40 -14.75 7.77
N ASP A 178 -15.13 -14.47 8.02
CA ASP A 178 -14.05 -14.58 7.03
C ASP A 178 -12.74 -14.93 7.76
N PRO A 179 -12.43 -16.23 7.92
CA PRO A 179 -11.30 -16.66 8.73
C PRO A 179 -9.95 -16.21 8.16
N GLY A 180 -9.86 -15.92 6.85
CA GLY A 180 -8.62 -15.48 6.22
C GLY A 180 -8.42 -13.96 6.22
N TYR A 181 -9.41 -13.16 6.62
CA TYR A 181 -9.37 -11.71 6.43
C TYR A 181 -8.19 -11.04 7.15
N LEU A 182 -8.01 -11.31 8.45
CA LEU A 182 -6.96 -10.65 9.24
C LEU A 182 -5.56 -10.95 8.70
N PHE A 183 -5.33 -12.13 8.13
CA PHE A 183 -4.07 -12.45 7.46
C PHE A 183 -3.91 -11.68 6.15
N ARG A 184 -4.94 -11.68 5.29
CA ARG A 184 -4.89 -11.00 3.98
C ARG A 184 -4.69 -9.50 4.12
N VAL A 185 -5.39 -8.83 5.04
CA VAL A 185 -5.23 -7.37 5.23
C VAL A 185 -3.84 -7.01 5.77
N GLN A 186 -3.24 -7.86 6.61
CA GLN A 186 -1.86 -7.65 7.04
C GLN A 186 -0.88 -7.76 5.87
N GLU A 187 -1.11 -8.68 4.92
CA GLU A 187 -0.30 -8.78 3.71
C GLU A 187 -0.45 -7.56 2.81
N GLU A 188 -1.68 -7.07 2.62
CA GLU A 188 -1.95 -5.84 1.87
C GLU A 188 -1.25 -4.62 2.48
N LEU A 189 -1.26 -4.51 3.81
CA LEU A 189 -0.55 -3.48 4.56
C LEU A 189 0.97 -3.60 4.39
N ARG A 190 1.52 -4.82 4.48
CA ARG A 190 2.95 -5.09 4.27
C ARG A 190 3.39 -4.71 2.85
N LEU A 191 2.59 -4.98 1.83
CA LEU A 191 2.86 -4.59 0.44
C LEU A 191 2.91 -3.07 0.22
N LYS A 192 2.33 -2.30 1.16
CA LYS A 192 2.43 -0.84 1.24
C LYS A 192 3.50 -0.34 2.23
N GLY A 193 4.36 -1.23 2.73
CA GLY A 193 5.48 -0.88 3.60
C GLY A 193 5.05 -0.58 5.04
N LEU A 194 3.94 -1.17 5.48
CA LEU A 194 3.44 -1.04 6.86
C LEU A 194 3.70 -2.35 7.60
N THR A 195 4.66 -2.33 8.51
CA THR A 195 4.98 -3.43 9.42
C THR A 195 4.90 -2.97 10.87
N GLU A 196 4.98 -3.91 11.82
CA GLU A 196 5.00 -3.57 13.25
C GLU A 196 6.31 -2.91 13.69
N ASP A 197 7.40 -3.14 12.97
CA ASP A 197 8.78 -2.75 13.34
C ASP A 197 9.12 -1.25 13.15
N ASP A 198 8.12 -0.41 12.87
CA ASP A 198 8.24 1.04 12.62
C ASP A 198 7.78 1.91 13.80
#